data_AF-A0A5C8JEF3-F1
#
_entry.id   AF-A0A5C8JEF3-F1
#
_cell.length_a   1.000
_cell.length_b   1.000
_cell.length_c   1.000
_cell.angle_alpha   90.00
_cell.angle_beta   90.00
_cell.angle_gamma   90.00
#
_symmetry.space_group_name_H-M   'P 1'
#
loop_
_entity.id
_entity.type
_entity.pdbx_description
1 polymer ?
#
loop_
_entity_poly.entity_id
_entity_poly.type
_entity_poly.pdbx_seq_one_letter_code
_entity_poly.pdbx_strand_id
1 'polypeptide(L)'
;MELDYIKTFCQIPQEVTIYNENLELLRSQALGVLTVAGVSTDETNSTVKGFISTYCRLYYLPEPTKNFTEIEQKRLQVFINLLTYGGTDDVQG
;
A
#
# COMPACT_ATOMS: atom_id res chain seq x y z
N MET A 1 5.73 -5.36 14.18
CA MET A 1 6.33 -5.88 12.94
C MET A 1 5.40 -5.77 11.73
N GLU A 2 4.14 -6.19 11.82
CA GLU A 2 3.23 -6.21 10.65
C GLU A 2 2.83 -4.82 10.15
N LEU A 3 2.70 -3.82 11.05
CA LEU A 3 2.38 -2.43 10.69
C LEU A 3 3.60 -1.50 10.59
N ASP A 4 4.79 -1.96 11.00
CA ASP A 4 5.93 -1.08 11.24
C ASP A 4 6.37 -0.37 9.96
N TYR A 5 6.29 -1.06 8.82
CA TYR A 5 6.61 -0.49 7.51
C TYR A 5 5.58 0.56 7.07
N ILE A 6 4.29 0.33 7.36
CA ILE A 6 3.21 1.28 7.08
C ILE A 6 3.40 2.53 7.94
N LYS A 7 3.64 2.36 9.25
CA LYS A 7 3.88 3.47 10.18
C LYS A 7 5.11 4.28 9.77
N THR A 8 6.21 3.63 9.43
CA THR A 8 7.44 4.28 8.96
C THR A 8 7.15 5.11 7.71
N PHE A 9 6.44 4.56 6.72
CA PHE A 9 6.09 5.27 5.50
C PHE A 9 5.13 6.45 5.73
N CYS A 10 4.20 6.27 6.66
CA CYS A 10 3.22 7.28 7.06
C CYS A 10 3.78 8.32 8.03
N GLN A 11 5.05 8.19 8.44
CA GLN A 11 5.71 9.04 9.45
C GLN A 11 5.00 9.02 10.81
N ILE A 12 4.41 7.89 11.16
CA ILE A 12 3.79 7.63 12.46
C ILE A 12 4.85 7.01 13.38
N PRO A 13 5.13 7.58 14.57
CA PRO A 13 6.04 6.97 15.54
C PRO A 13 5.56 5.56 15.94
N GLN A 14 6.48 4.63 16.15
CA GLN A 14 6.14 3.22 16.35
C GLN A 14 5.31 2.99 17.62
N GLU A 15 5.59 3.78 18.65
CA GLU A 15 4.90 3.81 19.94
C GLU A 15 3.46 4.33 19.88
N VAL A 16 3.06 5.01 18.80
CA VAL A 16 1.69 5.51 18.62
C VAL A 16 0.79 4.37 18.19
N THR A 17 -0.07 3.90 19.09
CA THR A 17 -0.93 2.73 18.88
C THR A 17 -2.38 3.06 18.52
N ILE A 18 -2.81 4.31 18.74
CA ILE A 18 -4.21 4.74 18.52
C ILE A 18 -4.71 4.56 17.08
N TYR A 19 -3.79 4.43 16.12
CA TYR A 19 -4.13 4.23 14.71
C TYR A 19 -4.04 2.76 14.26
N ASN A 20 -3.60 1.84 15.11
CA ASN A 20 -3.31 0.46 14.72
C ASN A 20 -4.52 -0.24 14.09
N GLU A 21 -5.68 -0.19 14.76
CA GLU A 21 -6.90 -0.84 14.27
C GLU A 21 -7.33 -0.29 12.89
N ASN A 22 -7.24 1.03 12.71
CA ASN A 22 -7.55 1.65 11.43
C ASN A 22 -6.52 1.27 10.34
N LEU A 23 -5.24 1.23 10.68
CA LEU A 23 -4.18 0.82 9.74
C LEU A 23 -4.31 -0.65 9.34
N GLU A 24 -4.73 -1.54 10.25
CA GLU A 24 -5.02 -2.95 9.95
C GLU A 24 -6.20 -3.08 8.98
N LEU A 25 -7.28 -2.32 9.22
CA LEU A 25 -8.42 -2.28 8.32
C LEU A 25 -8.03 -1.78 6.93
N LEU A 26 -7.30 -0.66 6.85
CA LEU A 26 -6.83 -0.09 5.58
C LEU A 26 -5.87 -1.04 4.85
N ARG A 27 -5.00 -1.75 5.57
CA ARG A 27 -4.15 -2.80 5.00
C ARG A 27 -4.99 -3.92 4.40
N SER A 28 -6.01 -4.41 5.12
CA SER A 28 -6.92 -5.45 4.60
C SER A 28 -7.66 -4.99 3.35
N GLN A 29 -8.09 -3.72 3.29
CA GLN A 29 -8.72 -3.14 2.11
C GLN A 29 -7.75 -3.05 0.93
N ALA A 30 -6.51 -2.62 1.16
CA ALA A 30 -5.47 -2.56 0.14
C ALA A 30 -5.19 -3.95 -0.47
N LEU A 31 -5.08 -4.99 0.37
CA LEU A 31 -4.94 -6.38 -0.09
C LEU A 31 -6.16 -6.83 -0.91
N GLY A 32 -7.37 -6.42 -0.52
CA GLY A 32 -8.59 -6.66 -1.29
C GLY A 32 -8.53 -6.03 -2.69
N VAL A 33 -8.03 -4.79 -2.81
CA VAL A 33 -7.84 -4.12 -4.11
C VAL A 33 -6.84 -4.88 -4.98
N LEU A 34 -5.70 -5.31 -4.42
CA LEU A 34 -4.70 -6.11 -5.14
C LEU A 34 -5.28 -7.45 -5.62
N THR A 35 -6.08 -8.10 -4.77
CA THR A 35 -6.76 -9.36 -5.10
C THR A 35 -7.73 -9.17 -6.28
N VAL A 36 -8.56 -8.13 -6.25
CA VAL A 36 -9.51 -7.81 -7.34
C VAL A 36 -8.78 -7.44 -8.63
N ALA A 37 -7.64 -6.76 -8.53
CA ALA A 37 -6.79 -6.45 -9.68
C ALA A 37 -6.04 -7.67 -10.25
N GLY A 38 -6.14 -8.84 -9.61
CA GLY A 38 -5.51 -10.08 -10.07
C GLY A 38 -3.98 -10.06 -9.97
N VAL A 39 -3.42 -9.28 -9.03
CA VAL A 39 -1.97 -9.17 -8.82
C VAL A 39 -1.55 -9.75 -7.46
N SER A 40 -0.24 -9.90 -7.25
CA SER A 40 0.30 -10.45 -6.01
C SER A 40 -0.14 -9.67 -4.76
N THR A 41 -0.40 -10.40 -3.68
CA THR A 41 -0.68 -9.91 -2.33
C THR A 41 0.45 -10.25 -1.35
N ASP A 42 1.57 -10.80 -1.84
CA ASP A 42 2.70 -11.20 -1.01
C ASP A 42 3.46 -9.98 -0.47
N GLU A 43 3.33 -9.72 0.83
CA GLU A 43 3.98 -8.61 1.52
C GLU A 43 5.50 -8.78 1.71
N THR A 44 6.10 -9.88 1.27
CA THR A 44 7.55 -9.94 1.08
C THR A 44 8.00 -9.10 -0.12
N ASN A 45 7.12 -8.88 -1.11
CA ASN A 45 7.36 -8.05 -2.27
C ASN A 45 7.32 -6.55 -1.90
N SER A 46 8.38 -5.82 -2.24
CA SER A 46 8.52 -4.39 -1.93
C SER A 46 7.48 -3.53 -2.66
N THR A 47 7.04 -3.92 -3.86
CA THR A 47 5.98 -3.27 -4.64
C THR A 47 4.62 -3.44 -3.96
N VAL A 48 4.33 -4.62 -3.41
CA VAL A 48 3.11 -4.88 -2.62
C VAL A 48 3.11 -4.02 -1.35
N LYS A 49 4.21 -4.02 -0.59
CA LYS A 49 4.37 -3.13 0.59
C LYS A 49 4.21 -1.65 0.23
N GLY A 50 4.75 -1.24 -0.90
CA GLY A 50 4.63 0.13 -1.42
C GLY A 50 3.18 0.51 -1.72
N PHE A 51 2.44 -0.39 -2.36
CA PHE A 51 1.00 -0.22 -2.60
C PHE A 51 0.23 -0.06 -1.29
N ILE A 52 0.38 -1.02 -0.37
CA ILE A 52 -0.34 -1.02 0.93
C ILE A 52 -0.05 0.24 1.72
N SER A 53 1.22 0.65 1.80
CA SER A 53 1.63 1.85 2.54
C SER A 53 1.04 3.13 1.93
N THR A 54 1.03 3.22 0.60
CA THR A 54 0.43 4.35 -0.13
C THR A 54 -1.08 4.40 0.07
N TYR A 55 -1.75 3.24 0.03
CA TYR A 55 -3.18 3.14 0.28
C TYR A 55 -3.50 3.61 1.70
N CYS A 56 -2.80 3.08 2.70
CA CYS A 56 -2.96 3.50 4.08
C CYS A 56 -2.76 5.01 4.23
N ARG A 57 -1.67 5.57 3.65
CA ARG A 57 -1.39 7.00 3.71
C ARG A 57 -2.49 7.87 3.12
N LEU A 58 -3.07 7.43 2.01
CA LEU A 58 -4.16 8.13 1.35
C LEU A 58 -5.43 8.18 2.23
N TYR A 59 -5.75 7.08 2.92
CA TYR A 59 -7.03 6.91 3.60
C TYR A 59 -6.99 7.08 5.12
N TYR A 60 -5.81 7.12 5.77
CA TYR A 60 -5.72 7.43 7.20
C TYR A 60 -5.76 8.94 7.47
N LEU A 61 -5.28 9.76 6.54
CA LEU A 61 -5.22 11.22 6.72
C LEU A 61 -6.63 11.82 6.65
N PRO A 62 -7.08 12.54 7.69
CA PRO A 62 -8.32 13.29 7.61
C PRO A 62 -8.13 14.46 6.63
N GLU A 63 -9.05 14.60 5.68
CA GLU A 63 -9.15 15.74 4.75
C GLU A 63 -7.88 16.00 3.90
N PRO A 64 -7.41 15.03 3.10
CA PRO A 64 -6.26 15.27 2.21
C PRO A 64 -6.57 16.34 1.17
N THR A 65 -5.58 17.17 0.85
CA THR A 65 -5.71 18.12 -0.27
C THR A 65 -5.95 17.38 -1.58
N LYS A 66 -6.67 17.99 -2.53
CA LYS A 66 -6.92 17.40 -3.85
C LYS A 66 -5.63 16.99 -4.56
N ASN A 67 -4.61 17.83 -4.53
CA ASN A 67 -3.31 17.53 -5.14
C ASN A 67 -2.64 16.32 -4.50
N PHE A 68 -2.69 16.20 -3.17
CA PHE A 68 -2.17 15.03 -2.47
C PHE A 68 -2.91 13.75 -2.90
N THR A 69 -4.24 13.78 -2.90
CA THR A 69 -5.08 12.65 -3.33
C THR A 69 -4.75 12.21 -4.75
N GLU A 70 -4.62 13.15 -5.69
CA GLU A 70 -4.26 12.83 -7.08
C GLU A 70 -2.86 12.20 -7.21
N ILE A 71 -1.88 12.67 -6.43
CA ILE A 71 -0.53 12.11 -6.43
C ILE A 71 -0.53 10.67 -5.87
N GLU A 72 -1.20 10.44 -4.75
CA GLU A 72 -1.27 9.09 -4.17
C GLU A 72 -2.03 8.13 -5.06
N GLN A 73 -3.14 8.55 -5.67
CA GLN A 73 -3.89 7.73 -6.63
C GLN A 73 -3.03 7.36 -7.85
N LYS A 74 -2.26 8.31 -8.41
CA LYS A 74 -1.30 8.01 -9.47
C LYS A 74 -0.25 7.00 -9.02
N ARG A 75 0.26 7.14 -7.80
CA ARG A 75 1.24 6.20 -7.23
C ARG A 75 0.66 4.78 -7.07
N LEU A 76 -0.59 4.66 -6.61
CA LEU A 76 -1.29 3.38 -6.53
C LEU A 76 -1.39 2.71 -7.91
N GLN A 77 -1.75 3.47 -8.95
CA GLN A 77 -1.81 2.95 -10.32
C GLN A 77 -0.44 2.51 -10.86
N VAL A 78 0.63 3.25 -10.54
CA VAL A 78 2.00 2.83 -10.88
C VAL A 78 2.33 1.48 -10.25
N PHE A 79 1.98 1.27 -8.97
CA PHE A 79 2.23 -0.01 -8.32
C PHE A 79 1.42 -1.16 -8.94
N ILE A 80 0.14 -0.95 -9.28
CA ILE A 80 -0.63 -1.96 -10.03
C ILE A 80 0.07 -2.30 -11.34
N ASN A 81 0.47 -1.29 -12.13
CA ASN A 81 1.16 -1.51 -13.39
C ASN A 81 2.49 -2.27 -13.22
N LEU A 82 3.26 -1.95 -12.19
CA LEU A 82 4.50 -2.68 -11.88
C LEU A 82 4.22 -4.14 -11.50
N LEU A 83 3.17 -4.40 -10.74
CA LEU A 83 2.80 -5.77 -10.38
C LEU A 83 2.23 -6.56 -11.57
N THR A 84 1.58 -5.88 -12.51
CA THR A 84 0.99 -6.50 -13.70
C THR A 84 2.02 -6.75 -14.81
N TYR A 85 2.91 -5.79 -15.06
CA TYR A 85 3.82 -5.81 -16.22
C TYR A 85 5.30 -5.87 -15.85
N GLY A 86 5.67 -5.51 -14.62
CA GLY A 86 7.04 -5.53 -14.13
C GLY A 86 7.50 -6.90 -13.60
N GLY A 87 6.65 -7.92 -13.68
CA GLY A 87 6.99 -9.32 -13.40
C GLY A 87 7.81 -9.94 -14.54
N THR A 88 9.00 -9.41 -14.82
CA THR A 88 10.05 -10.17 -15.49
C THR A 88 10.96 -10.73 -14.41
N ASP A 89 10.65 -11.95 -13.97
CA ASP A 89 11.60 -12.99 -13.56
C ASP A 89 10.78 -14.22 -13.12
N ASP A 90 10.28 -14.96 -14.11
CA ASP A 90 10.05 -16.43 -14.06
C ASP A 90 9.54 -16.92 -15.43
N VAL A 91 10.30 -16.64 -16.49
CA VAL A 91 10.25 -17.43 -17.73
C VAL A 91 11.55 -18.21 -17.83
N GLN A 92 11.67 -19.24 -16.98
CA GLN A 92 12.42 -20.45 -17.37
C GLN A 92 11.42 -21.39 -18.04
N GLY A 93 11.41 -21.36 -19.36
CA GLY A 93 10.68 -22.28 -20.24
C GLY A 93 11.33 -22.29 -21.61
#